data_AF-A0A7M2V1S2-F1
#
_entry.id   AF-A0A7M2V1S2-F1
#
_cell.length_a   1.000
_cell.length_b   1.000
_cell.length_c   1.000
_cell.angle_alpha   90.00
_cell.angle_beta   90.00
_cell.angle_gamma   90.00
#
_symmetry.space_group_name_H-M   'P 1'
#
loop_
_entity.id
_entity.type
_entity.pdbx_description
1 polymer ?
#
loop_
_entity_poly.entity_id
_entity_poly.type
_entity_poly.pdbx_seq_one_letter_code
_entity_poly.pdbx_strand_id
1 'polypeptide(L)'
;MDNLFLKQIQECLRVIKENKDEDDAIHLVAEVIFSHHNLLEETSNTISLVNLIADWLENNGGSVLKIYDALYFFWLDCIIKAKINVFYLGELTNLKILAKHLNPAIVNSIKYLASNDTDIHYINDYISSIESSVAPLIIYDPDGMHFLDKIKNTNPIASLNNYEILIHNSLPTSDVLNSFTILFAHQYTKLSNTNIKTVIIGNSYGIYAFPDNIIQHSVNISMHSLGIKQTQRLVEHILIKYPHIDNFIFCIGFFDLYGDLFKSKHAFNKNVIDAFSQILSHYHIASITHSNNNILDTFSRLIIESGVDSLPEFQDMDNISLRQRIYNENLQLVTSTISLETEQQGLISEQRALVHSKAVNHQVSLDENKIRTSEISERIKLEGKTSYWLTPPFPDEYTKNIVSEMKQTHRVYFNRICNEDVHFIDLSEEKSFRPQDFRDGDHLNFTGACKLINLLRNNNIPV
;
A
#
# COMPACT_ATOMS: atom_id res chain seq x y z
N MET A 1 -33.33 6.96 5.94
CA MET A 1 -32.19 6.04 5.76
C MET A 1 -31.77 5.51 7.11
N ASP A 2 -31.52 4.22 7.19
CA ASP A 2 -30.92 3.57 8.37
C ASP A 2 -29.61 2.87 7.98
N ASN A 3 -28.74 2.63 8.97
CA ASN A 3 -27.42 2.02 8.76
C ASN A 3 -27.53 0.55 8.31
N LEU A 4 -28.51 -0.18 8.84
CA LEU A 4 -28.68 -1.60 8.55
C LEU A 4 -29.00 -1.82 7.07
N PHE A 5 -29.88 -1.01 6.50
CA PHE A 5 -30.26 -1.03 5.10
C PHE A 5 -29.08 -0.70 4.18
N LEU A 6 -28.27 0.33 4.53
CA LEU A 6 -27.04 0.65 3.79
C LEU A 6 -26.07 -0.54 3.73
N LYS A 7 -25.95 -1.29 4.82
CA LYS A 7 -25.13 -2.50 4.89
C LYS A 7 -25.70 -3.67 4.12
N GLN A 8 -27.02 -3.88 4.20
CA GLN A 8 -27.67 -4.96 3.45
C GLN A 8 -27.50 -4.77 1.95
N ILE A 9 -27.57 -3.53 1.45
CA ILE A 9 -27.27 -3.24 0.04
C ILE A 9 -25.79 -3.50 -0.28
N GLN A 10 -24.85 -3.09 0.59
CA GLN A 10 -23.42 -3.37 0.41
C GLN A 10 -23.13 -4.88 0.36
N GLU A 11 -23.83 -5.66 1.18
CA GLU A 11 -23.76 -7.12 1.16
C GLU A 11 -24.32 -7.70 -0.13
N CYS A 12 -25.46 -7.18 -0.63
CA CYS A 12 -26.00 -7.59 -1.92
C CYS A 12 -25.01 -7.34 -3.07
N LEU A 13 -24.34 -6.18 -3.08
CA LEU A 13 -23.28 -5.87 -4.05
C LEU A 13 -22.12 -6.87 -3.96
N ARG A 14 -21.71 -7.24 -2.74
CA ARG A 14 -20.65 -8.23 -2.53
C ARG A 14 -21.07 -9.61 -3.05
N VAL A 15 -22.28 -10.05 -2.73
CA VAL A 15 -22.86 -11.33 -3.15
C VAL A 15 -22.94 -11.43 -4.68
N ILE A 16 -23.44 -10.41 -5.36
CA ILE A 16 -23.48 -10.39 -6.83
C ILE A 16 -22.08 -10.56 -7.45
N LYS A 17 -21.05 -9.95 -6.83
CA LYS A 17 -19.68 -9.99 -7.35
C LYS A 17 -18.99 -11.34 -7.15
N GLU A 18 -19.32 -12.04 -6.06
CA GLU A 18 -18.69 -13.31 -5.69
C GLU A 18 -19.39 -14.55 -6.25
N ASN A 19 -20.69 -14.45 -6.56
CA ASN A 19 -21.49 -15.63 -6.91
C ASN A 19 -21.36 -16.08 -8.37
N LYS A 20 -21.43 -17.40 -8.54
CA LYS A 20 -21.67 -18.08 -9.83
C LYS A 20 -23.16 -18.38 -10.08
N ASP A 21 -23.98 -18.31 -9.04
CA ASP A 21 -25.44 -18.46 -9.13
C ASP A 21 -26.09 -17.07 -9.14
N GLU A 22 -26.49 -16.64 -10.33
CA GLU A 22 -27.02 -15.32 -10.61
C GLU A 22 -28.43 -15.13 -10.01
N ASP A 23 -29.24 -16.18 -9.96
CA ASP A 23 -30.65 -16.09 -9.53
C ASP A 23 -30.77 -15.85 -8.03
N ASP A 24 -30.04 -16.60 -7.21
CA ASP A 24 -30.03 -16.43 -5.75
C ASP A 24 -29.57 -15.02 -5.35
N ALA A 25 -28.58 -14.47 -6.06
CA ALA A 25 -28.07 -13.13 -5.80
C ALA A 25 -29.12 -12.05 -6.09
N ILE A 26 -29.85 -12.16 -7.21
CA ILE A 26 -30.88 -11.17 -7.55
C ILE A 26 -32.12 -11.32 -6.66
N HIS A 27 -32.48 -12.54 -6.25
CA HIS A 27 -33.56 -12.75 -5.27
C HIS A 27 -33.26 -12.10 -3.93
N LEU A 28 -32.02 -12.19 -3.44
CA LEU A 28 -31.58 -11.48 -2.23
C LEU A 28 -31.70 -9.97 -2.38
N VAL A 29 -31.28 -9.42 -3.53
CA VAL A 29 -31.41 -7.98 -3.82
C VAL A 29 -32.88 -7.55 -3.77
N ALA A 30 -33.76 -8.30 -4.44
CA ALA A 30 -35.19 -8.02 -4.46
C ALA A 30 -35.79 -8.05 -3.05
N GLU A 31 -35.45 -9.07 -2.25
CA GLU A 31 -35.91 -9.19 -0.87
C GLU A 31 -35.49 -7.97 -0.03
N VAL A 32 -34.21 -7.57 -0.09
CA VAL A 32 -33.69 -6.42 0.65
C VAL A 32 -34.36 -5.11 0.21
N ILE A 33 -34.46 -4.88 -1.10
CA ILE A 33 -35.02 -3.63 -1.64
C ILE A 33 -36.53 -3.51 -1.33
N PHE A 34 -37.31 -4.57 -1.55
CA PHE A 34 -38.76 -4.51 -1.36
C PHE A 34 -39.20 -4.63 0.11
N SER A 35 -38.43 -5.31 0.96
CA SER A 35 -38.69 -5.29 2.42
C SER A 35 -38.53 -3.89 3.04
N HIS A 36 -37.76 -3.02 2.39
CA HIS A 36 -37.53 -1.63 2.79
C HIS A 36 -38.20 -0.62 1.85
N HIS A 37 -39.33 -0.96 1.23
CA HIS A 37 -40.05 -0.09 0.29
C HIS A 37 -40.35 1.32 0.83
N ASN A 38 -40.49 1.48 2.14
CA ASN A 38 -40.69 2.77 2.81
C ASN A 38 -39.46 3.70 2.77
N LEU A 39 -38.29 3.17 2.40
CA LEU A 39 -37.05 3.92 2.22
C LEU A 39 -36.78 4.24 0.74
N LEU A 40 -37.61 3.75 -0.18
CA LEU A 40 -37.48 3.99 -1.61
C LEU A 40 -38.14 5.32 -1.98
N GLU A 41 -37.42 6.13 -2.74
CA GLU A 41 -37.86 7.43 -3.21
C GLU A 41 -37.95 7.46 -4.73
N GLU A 42 -38.79 8.33 -5.29
CA GLU A 42 -38.98 8.47 -6.75
C GLU A 42 -37.79 9.21 -7.42
N THR A 43 -36.58 8.69 -7.26
CA THR A 43 -35.38 9.15 -7.98
C THR A 43 -35.17 8.31 -9.23
N SER A 44 -34.41 8.83 -10.19
CA SER A 44 -34.05 8.09 -11.40
C SER A 44 -33.32 6.78 -11.09
N ASN A 45 -32.45 6.77 -10.06
CA ASN A 45 -31.69 5.59 -9.67
C ASN A 45 -32.57 4.54 -9.01
N THR A 46 -33.52 4.93 -8.14
CA THR A 46 -34.50 4.00 -7.56
C THR A 46 -35.39 3.39 -8.65
N ILE A 47 -35.95 4.22 -9.53
CA ILE A 47 -36.84 3.74 -10.60
C ILE A 47 -36.09 2.78 -11.52
N SER A 48 -34.86 3.11 -11.90
CA SER A 48 -34.00 2.25 -12.71
C SER A 48 -33.74 0.90 -12.05
N LEU A 49 -33.34 0.89 -10.77
CA LEU A 49 -33.09 -0.33 -10.02
C LEU A 49 -34.35 -1.21 -9.91
N VAL A 50 -35.48 -0.63 -9.50
CA VAL A 50 -36.74 -1.35 -9.32
C VAL A 50 -37.21 -1.98 -10.63
N ASN A 51 -37.13 -1.24 -11.74
CA ASN A 51 -37.51 -1.77 -13.06
C ASN A 51 -36.61 -2.94 -13.48
N LEU A 52 -35.29 -2.82 -13.29
CA LEU A 52 -34.35 -3.89 -13.64
C LEU A 52 -34.55 -5.15 -12.79
N ILE A 53 -34.88 -5.01 -11.50
CA ILE A 53 -35.22 -6.14 -10.63
C ILE A 53 -36.55 -6.77 -11.10
N ALA A 54 -37.58 -5.97 -11.37
CA ALA A 54 -38.88 -6.46 -11.82
C ALA A 54 -38.77 -7.22 -13.15
N ASP A 55 -38.05 -6.65 -14.13
CA ASP A 55 -37.81 -7.28 -15.42
C ASP A 55 -37.11 -8.64 -15.28
N TRP A 56 -36.13 -8.74 -14.37
CA TRP A 56 -35.44 -10.00 -14.07
C TRP A 56 -36.39 -11.05 -13.50
N LEU A 57 -37.19 -10.67 -12.48
CA LEU A 57 -38.11 -11.57 -11.80
C LEU A 57 -39.25 -12.07 -12.70
N GLU A 58 -39.69 -11.25 -13.67
CA GLU A 58 -40.79 -11.61 -14.58
C GLU A 58 -40.33 -12.44 -15.78
N ASN A 59 -39.15 -12.14 -16.34
CA ASN A 59 -38.72 -12.71 -17.62
C ASN A 59 -37.56 -13.70 -17.52
N ASN A 60 -37.02 -13.92 -16.32
CA ASN A 60 -35.84 -14.77 -16.07
C ASN A 60 -34.69 -14.44 -17.04
N GLY A 61 -34.50 -13.15 -17.28
CA GLY A 61 -33.64 -12.64 -18.34
C GLY A 61 -33.31 -11.18 -18.13
N GLY A 62 -32.02 -10.90 -17.94
CA GLY A 62 -31.48 -9.56 -17.78
C GLY A 62 -29.97 -9.61 -17.72
N SER A 63 -29.33 -8.48 -17.46
CA SER A 63 -27.89 -8.44 -17.21
C SER A 63 -27.66 -8.19 -15.73
N VAL A 64 -27.10 -9.19 -15.03
CA VAL A 64 -26.68 -9.05 -13.62
C VAL A 64 -25.78 -7.84 -13.43
N LEU A 65 -24.89 -7.57 -14.40
CA LEU A 65 -24.04 -6.39 -14.40
C LEU A 65 -24.83 -5.08 -14.39
N LYS A 66 -25.93 -4.98 -15.14
CA LYS A 66 -26.80 -3.80 -15.12
C LYS A 66 -27.50 -3.62 -13.77
N ILE A 67 -27.96 -4.72 -13.17
CA ILE A 67 -28.57 -4.68 -11.83
C ILE A 67 -27.52 -4.27 -10.79
N TYR A 68 -26.31 -4.81 -10.90
CA TYR A 68 -25.18 -4.43 -10.07
C TYR A 68 -24.90 -2.93 -10.14
N ASP A 69 -24.76 -2.38 -11.36
CA ASP A 69 -24.50 -0.96 -11.57
C ASP A 69 -25.64 -0.10 -11.01
N ALA A 70 -26.90 -0.47 -11.28
CA ALA A 70 -28.06 0.24 -10.75
C ALA A 70 -28.14 0.21 -9.22
N LEU A 71 -27.84 -0.96 -8.61
CA LEU A 71 -27.80 -1.12 -7.16
C LEU A 71 -26.68 -0.30 -6.54
N TYR A 72 -25.52 -0.24 -7.20
CA TYR A 72 -24.38 0.55 -6.78
C TYR A 72 -24.71 2.05 -6.80
N PHE A 73 -25.29 2.57 -7.88
CA PHE A 73 -25.67 3.98 -7.96
C PHE A 73 -26.80 4.33 -6.97
N PHE A 74 -27.77 3.44 -6.79
CA PHE A 74 -28.79 3.61 -5.75
C PHE A 74 -28.16 3.68 -4.34
N TRP A 75 -27.23 2.78 -4.03
CA TRP A 75 -26.51 2.78 -2.76
C TRP A 75 -25.70 4.06 -2.54
N LEU A 76 -25.03 4.56 -3.59
CA LEU A 76 -24.32 5.84 -3.54
C LEU A 76 -25.26 7.01 -3.20
N ASP A 77 -26.41 7.11 -3.87
CA ASP A 77 -27.41 8.14 -3.57
C ASP A 77 -27.87 8.08 -2.12
N CYS A 78 -28.15 6.87 -1.63
CA CYS A 78 -28.53 6.62 -0.25
C CYS A 78 -27.47 7.12 0.75
N ILE A 79 -26.18 6.88 0.48
CA ILE A 79 -25.06 7.36 1.31
C ILE A 79 -24.93 8.88 1.25
N ILE A 80 -24.92 9.46 0.05
CA ILE A 80 -24.79 10.90 -0.16
C ILE A 80 -25.92 11.64 0.59
N LYS A 81 -27.13 11.10 0.53
CA LYS A 81 -28.30 11.64 1.23
C LYS A 81 -28.20 11.49 2.74
N ALA A 82 -27.77 10.32 3.23
CA ALA A 82 -27.58 10.08 4.65
C ALA A 82 -26.50 11.00 5.26
N LYS A 83 -25.54 11.42 4.44
CA LYS A 83 -24.30 12.11 4.79
C LYS A 83 -23.42 11.27 5.73
N ILE A 84 -22.13 11.27 5.48
CA ILE A 84 -21.18 10.45 6.24
C ILE A 84 -20.77 11.17 7.52
N ASN A 85 -20.80 10.46 8.64
CA ASN A 85 -20.17 10.90 9.89
C ASN A 85 -18.83 10.20 10.01
N VAL A 86 -17.74 10.97 10.00
CA VAL A 86 -16.38 10.47 10.13
C VAL A 86 -16.02 10.35 11.60
N PHE A 87 -15.61 9.16 12.01
CA PHE A 87 -15.10 8.84 13.33
C PHE A 87 -13.60 8.57 13.20
N TYR A 88 -12.79 9.58 13.54
CA TYR A 88 -11.34 9.52 13.44
C TYR A 88 -10.70 9.02 14.75
N LEU A 89 -9.79 8.05 14.62
CA LEU A 89 -9.01 7.45 15.72
C LEU A 89 -7.52 7.64 15.44
N GLY A 90 -6.82 8.42 16.26
CA GLY A 90 -5.37 8.58 16.08
C GLY A 90 -4.81 9.93 16.49
N GLU A 91 -3.83 10.40 15.74
CA GLU A 91 -3.14 11.67 15.96
C GLU A 91 -3.91 12.85 15.33
N LEU A 92 -4.09 13.92 16.10
CA LEU A 92 -4.76 15.14 15.62
C LEU A 92 -4.08 15.77 14.40
N THR A 93 -2.76 15.67 14.29
CA THR A 93 -2.00 16.21 13.16
C THR A 93 -2.38 15.52 11.85
N ASN A 94 -2.51 14.19 11.86
CA ASN A 94 -2.93 13.41 10.71
C ASN A 94 -4.37 13.73 10.31
N LEU A 95 -5.27 13.89 11.30
CA LEU A 95 -6.65 14.31 11.06
C LEU A 95 -6.71 15.71 10.41
N LYS A 96 -5.90 16.66 10.89
CA LYS A 96 -5.87 18.01 10.31
C LYS A 96 -5.47 18.01 8.84
N ILE A 97 -4.59 17.11 8.42
CA ILE A 97 -4.21 16.96 7.01
C ILE A 97 -5.38 16.41 6.21
N LEU A 98 -5.98 15.29 6.65
CA LEU A 98 -7.16 14.71 6.01
C LEU A 98 -8.31 15.70 5.88
N ALA A 99 -8.62 16.44 6.95
CA ALA A 99 -9.75 17.35 7.02
C ALA A 99 -9.69 18.49 6.00
N LYS A 100 -8.50 18.87 5.53
CA LYS A 100 -8.34 19.88 4.45
C LYS A 100 -8.90 19.39 3.10
N HIS A 101 -9.06 18.09 2.94
CA HIS A 101 -9.43 17.45 1.67
C HIS A 101 -10.81 16.79 1.71
N LEU A 102 -11.50 16.80 2.86
CA LEU A 102 -12.80 16.17 2.98
C LEU A 102 -13.88 16.99 2.28
N ASN A 103 -14.71 16.32 1.49
CA ASN A 103 -15.83 16.91 0.77
C ASN A 103 -16.95 17.31 1.73
N PRO A 104 -17.20 18.61 1.95
CA PRO A 104 -18.23 19.08 2.89
C PRO A 104 -19.65 18.79 2.40
N ALA A 105 -19.83 18.49 1.10
CA ALA A 105 -21.12 18.05 0.56
C ALA A 105 -21.44 16.60 0.92
N ILE A 106 -20.47 15.79 1.35
CA ILE A 106 -20.68 14.38 1.71
C ILE A 106 -20.49 14.14 3.20
N VAL A 107 -19.50 14.79 3.81
CA VAL A 107 -19.16 14.63 5.23
C VAL A 107 -19.99 15.60 6.08
N ASN A 108 -20.85 15.06 6.95
CA ASN A 108 -21.69 15.84 7.86
C ASN A 108 -20.96 16.25 9.13
N SER A 109 -20.18 15.34 9.73
CA SER A 109 -19.45 15.62 10.96
C SER A 109 -18.17 14.82 11.04
N ILE A 110 -17.23 15.32 11.83
CA ILE A 110 -15.98 14.65 12.17
C ILE A 110 -15.90 14.59 13.69
N LYS A 111 -15.82 13.39 14.25
CA LYS A 111 -15.56 13.16 15.67
C LYS A 111 -14.19 12.54 15.85
N TYR A 112 -13.44 13.04 16.82
CA TYR A 112 -12.04 12.68 17.05
C TYR A 112 -11.88 11.98 18.40
N LEU A 113 -11.16 10.87 18.42
CA LEU A 113 -10.65 10.21 19.63
C LEU A 113 -9.13 10.13 19.52
N ALA A 114 -8.42 10.67 20.50
CA ALA A 114 -6.97 10.69 20.47
C ALA A 114 -6.38 9.30 20.72
N SER A 115 -5.26 8.99 20.06
CA SER A 115 -4.54 7.72 20.20
C SER A 115 -4.14 7.40 21.65
N ASN A 116 -4.00 8.41 22.50
CA ASN A 116 -3.56 8.29 23.88
C ASN A 116 -4.68 8.55 24.90
N ASP A 117 -5.94 8.66 24.46
CA ASP A 117 -7.07 8.83 25.38
C ASP A 117 -7.26 7.59 26.25
N THR A 118 -7.40 7.81 27.55
CA THR A 118 -7.56 6.77 28.57
C THR A 118 -8.83 6.91 29.40
N ASP A 119 -9.59 8.00 29.21
CA ASP A 119 -10.86 8.21 29.89
C ASP A 119 -11.93 7.26 29.34
N ILE A 120 -12.28 6.26 30.15
CA ILE A 120 -13.24 5.21 29.79
C ILE A 120 -14.64 5.78 29.54
N HIS A 121 -15.05 6.82 30.27
CA HIS A 121 -16.36 7.44 30.05
C HIS A 121 -16.42 8.11 28.69
N TYR A 122 -15.39 8.91 28.38
CA TYR A 122 -15.28 9.56 27.08
C TYR A 122 -15.22 8.55 25.92
N ILE A 123 -14.43 7.48 26.07
CA ILE A 123 -14.35 6.41 25.07
C ILE A 123 -15.71 5.74 24.87
N ASN A 124 -16.43 5.41 25.94
CA ASN A 124 -17.74 4.76 25.84
C ASN A 124 -18.80 5.69 25.20
N ASP A 125 -18.76 6.97 25.52
CA ASP A 125 -19.62 7.98 24.90
C ASP A 125 -19.32 8.11 23.40
N TYR A 126 -18.03 8.11 23.03
CA TYR A 126 -17.59 8.11 21.64
C TYR A 126 -18.15 6.90 20.89
N ILE A 127 -18.01 5.69 21.46
CA ILE A 127 -18.50 4.43 20.88
C ILE A 127 -20.03 4.44 20.70
N SER A 128 -20.76 4.83 21.74
CA SER A 128 -22.24 4.96 21.69
C SER A 128 -22.68 5.93 20.58
N SER A 129 -21.84 6.94 20.32
CA SER A 129 -22.09 7.91 19.27
C SER A 129 -21.82 7.39 17.85
N ILE A 130 -21.03 6.31 17.71
CA ILE A 130 -20.88 5.55 16.44
C ILE A 130 -22.14 4.73 16.21
N GLU A 131 -22.60 4.00 17.22
CA GLU A 131 -23.76 3.09 17.14
C GLU A 131 -25.05 3.80 16.78
N SER A 132 -25.21 5.05 17.24
CA SER A 132 -26.35 5.91 16.92
C SER A 132 -26.24 6.62 15.56
N SER A 133 -25.15 6.43 14.82
CA SER A 133 -24.93 7.07 13.53
C SER A 133 -25.58 6.29 12.39
N VAL A 134 -26.19 7.00 11.44
CA VAL A 134 -26.80 6.41 10.24
C VAL A 134 -25.76 5.92 9.24
N ALA A 135 -24.68 6.68 9.02
CA ALA A 135 -23.60 6.33 8.10
C ALA A 135 -22.22 6.56 8.75
N PRO A 136 -21.84 5.73 9.75
CA PRO A 136 -20.58 5.86 10.46
C PRO A 136 -19.40 5.33 9.64
N LEU A 137 -18.49 6.21 9.21
CA LEU A 137 -17.22 5.86 8.59
C LEU A 137 -16.11 5.97 9.63
N ILE A 138 -15.41 4.88 9.93
CA ILE A 138 -14.24 4.91 10.79
C ILE A 138 -13.00 5.18 9.95
N ILE A 139 -12.21 6.16 10.36
CA ILE A 139 -10.88 6.43 9.80
C ILE A 139 -9.87 6.33 10.94
N TYR A 140 -8.77 5.64 10.72
CA TYR A 140 -7.75 5.46 11.76
C TYR A 140 -6.34 5.58 11.20
N ASP A 141 -5.41 6.04 12.03
CA ASP A 141 -3.98 5.88 11.76
C ASP A 141 -3.39 4.74 12.62
N PRO A 142 -2.12 4.34 12.41
CA PRO A 142 -1.50 3.25 13.17
C PRO A 142 -1.60 3.41 14.69
N ASP A 143 -1.52 4.64 15.21
CA ASP A 143 -1.56 4.90 16.65
C ASP A 143 -2.98 4.67 17.21
N GLY A 144 -4.01 5.08 16.47
CA GLY A 144 -5.42 4.83 16.81
C GLY A 144 -5.92 3.41 16.58
N MET A 145 -5.18 2.56 15.85
CA MET A 145 -5.60 1.21 15.44
C MET A 145 -6.04 0.29 16.60
N HIS A 146 -5.51 0.49 17.81
CA HIS A 146 -5.83 -0.33 18.97
C HIS A 146 -7.26 -0.12 19.50
N PHE A 147 -7.96 0.93 19.06
CA PHE A 147 -9.39 1.14 19.37
C PHE A 147 -10.32 0.29 18.49
N LEU A 148 -9.84 -0.25 17.34
CA LEU A 148 -10.68 -0.99 16.39
C LEU A 148 -11.37 -2.21 17.02
N ASP A 149 -10.67 -2.92 17.91
CA ASP A 149 -11.25 -4.09 18.60
C ASP A 149 -12.41 -3.73 19.53
N LYS A 150 -12.38 -2.52 20.12
CA LYS A 150 -13.44 -2.03 21.00
C LYS A 150 -14.68 -1.61 20.23
N ILE A 151 -14.53 -1.26 18.96
CA ILE A 151 -15.61 -0.72 18.11
C ILE A 151 -16.05 -1.68 17.01
N LYS A 152 -15.51 -2.90 16.96
CA LYS A 152 -15.88 -3.89 15.93
C LYS A 152 -17.38 -4.19 15.86
N ASN A 153 -18.10 -4.01 16.96
CA ASN A 153 -19.55 -4.27 17.05
C ASN A 153 -20.42 -3.04 16.71
N THR A 154 -19.82 -1.86 16.46
CA THR A 154 -20.57 -0.63 16.21
C THR A 154 -21.11 -0.51 14.79
N ASN A 155 -20.87 -1.53 13.96
CA ASN A 155 -21.37 -1.63 12.60
C ASN A 155 -21.08 -0.38 11.73
N PRO A 156 -19.80 0.00 11.54
CA PRO A 156 -19.45 1.06 10.58
C PRO A 156 -19.78 0.65 9.13
N ILE A 157 -20.09 1.62 8.27
CA ILE A 157 -20.22 1.41 6.81
C ILE A 157 -18.88 1.05 6.17
N ALA A 158 -17.78 1.54 6.74
CA ALA A 158 -16.41 1.10 6.44
C ALA A 158 -15.43 1.54 7.54
N SER A 159 -14.27 0.88 7.58
CA SER A 159 -13.12 1.25 8.40
C SER A 159 -11.90 1.36 7.51
N LEU A 160 -11.25 2.52 7.47
CA LEU A 160 -10.17 2.82 6.53
C LEU A 160 -8.94 3.39 7.22
N ASN A 161 -7.76 3.00 6.75
CA ASN A 161 -6.51 3.59 7.20
C ASN A 161 -6.31 4.98 6.58
N ASN A 162 -5.97 5.98 7.40
CA ASN A 162 -5.76 7.36 6.97
C ASN A 162 -4.67 7.51 5.90
N TYR A 163 -3.53 6.83 6.08
CA TYR A 163 -2.44 6.87 5.11
C TYR A 163 -2.86 6.24 3.78
N GLU A 164 -3.66 5.17 3.82
CA GLU A 164 -4.20 4.57 2.59
C GLU A 164 -5.14 5.53 1.85
N ILE A 165 -6.03 6.25 2.55
CA ILE A 165 -6.91 7.26 1.92
C ILE A 165 -6.09 8.35 1.23
N LEU A 166 -5.15 8.96 1.97
CA LEU A 166 -4.34 10.06 1.44
C LEU A 166 -3.51 9.60 0.25
N ILE A 167 -2.79 8.48 0.39
CA ILE A 167 -1.93 7.98 -0.68
C ILE A 167 -2.74 7.49 -1.88
N HIS A 168 -3.87 6.82 -1.67
CA HIS A 168 -4.77 6.43 -2.75
C HIS A 168 -5.16 7.63 -3.63
N ASN A 169 -5.42 8.78 -3.02
CA ASN A 169 -5.77 10.02 -3.71
C ASN A 169 -4.56 10.87 -4.12
N SER A 170 -3.33 10.34 -4.00
CA SER A 170 -2.07 11.06 -4.29
C SER A 170 -1.91 12.33 -3.46
N LEU A 171 -2.45 12.35 -2.24
CA LEU A 171 -2.34 13.47 -1.31
C LEU A 171 -1.13 13.27 -0.38
N PRO A 172 -0.40 14.35 -0.05
CA PRO A 172 0.72 14.27 0.89
C PRO A 172 0.22 13.99 2.30
N THR A 173 0.98 13.19 3.05
CA THR A 173 0.72 12.88 4.46
C THR A 173 1.41 13.85 5.41
N SER A 174 2.19 14.79 4.87
CA SER A 174 2.88 15.85 5.60
C SER A 174 3.18 17.02 4.66
N ASP A 175 3.06 18.25 5.18
CA ASP A 175 3.42 19.49 4.48
C ASP A 175 4.93 19.81 4.59
N VAL A 176 5.71 18.99 5.32
CA VAL A 176 7.13 19.22 5.57
C VAL A 176 7.99 18.27 4.75
N LEU A 177 8.82 18.84 3.85
CA LEU A 177 9.82 18.07 3.12
C LEU A 177 10.91 17.56 4.07
N ASN A 178 11.26 16.29 3.92
CA ASN A 178 12.40 15.69 4.61
C ASN A 178 13.48 15.27 3.60
N SER A 179 14.67 14.93 4.10
CA SER A 179 15.79 14.54 3.25
C SER A 179 15.53 13.26 2.45
N PHE A 180 14.71 12.33 2.95
CA PHE A 180 14.31 11.15 2.19
C PHE A 180 13.50 11.52 0.96
N THR A 181 12.62 12.53 1.05
CA THR A 181 11.85 13.01 -0.10
C THR A 181 12.78 13.53 -1.20
N ILE A 182 13.75 14.38 -0.84
CA ILE A 182 14.70 14.96 -1.80
C ILE A 182 15.61 13.88 -2.40
N LEU A 183 16.07 12.93 -1.59
CA LEU A 183 16.89 11.80 -2.06
C LEU A 183 16.09 10.92 -3.02
N PHE A 184 14.82 10.63 -2.70
CA PHE A 184 13.96 9.82 -3.55
C PHE A 184 13.62 10.55 -4.86
N ALA A 185 13.38 11.87 -4.83
CA ALA A 185 13.26 12.70 -6.03
C ALA A 185 14.52 12.63 -6.92
N HIS A 186 15.71 12.65 -6.31
CA HIS A 186 16.98 12.54 -7.04
C HIS A 186 17.05 11.24 -7.83
N GLN A 187 16.67 10.12 -7.21
CA GLN A 187 16.64 8.81 -7.89
C GLN A 187 15.53 8.73 -8.92
N TYR A 188 14.31 9.15 -8.58
CA TYR A 188 13.16 9.12 -9.49
C TYR A 188 13.43 9.91 -10.78
N THR A 189 14.02 11.11 -10.69
CA THR A 189 14.27 11.95 -11.88
C THR A 189 15.25 11.32 -12.87
N LYS A 190 16.13 10.40 -12.44
CA LYS A 190 17.03 9.65 -13.33
C LYS A 190 16.30 8.68 -14.26
N LEU A 191 15.07 8.25 -13.93
CA LEU A 191 14.25 7.40 -14.81
C LEU A 191 13.92 8.06 -16.16
N SER A 192 14.05 9.38 -16.28
CA SER A 192 13.86 10.08 -17.55
C SER A 192 14.99 9.86 -18.57
N ASN A 193 16.16 9.35 -18.12
CA ASN A 193 17.30 9.08 -18.99
C ASN A 193 17.09 7.78 -19.77
N THR A 194 16.92 7.87 -21.08
CA THR A 194 16.64 6.73 -21.97
C THR A 194 17.76 5.69 -22.06
N ASN A 195 18.96 6.00 -21.57
CA ASN A 195 20.05 5.02 -21.42
C ASN A 195 19.87 4.09 -20.22
N ILE A 196 18.94 4.39 -19.30
CA ILE A 196 18.58 3.52 -18.19
C ILE A 196 17.63 2.45 -18.71
N LYS A 197 17.97 1.18 -18.48
CA LYS A 197 17.23 -0.01 -18.92
C LYS A 197 16.72 -0.87 -17.77
N THR A 198 17.26 -0.67 -16.58
CA THR A 198 16.84 -1.40 -15.37
C THR A 198 16.41 -0.44 -14.29
N VAL A 199 15.33 -0.77 -13.60
CA VAL A 199 14.96 -0.14 -12.33
C VAL A 199 15.09 -1.14 -11.19
N ILE A 200 15.70 -0.71 -10.09
CA ILE A 200 15.82 -1.47 -8.85
C ILE A 200 14.89 -0.85 -7.81
N ILE A 201 14.02 -1.66 -7.23
CA ILE A 201 12.98 -1.25 -6.28
C ILE A 201 13.05 -2.17 -5.05
N GLY A 202 12.95 -1.62 -3.86
CA GLY A 202 13.02 -2.43 -2.64
C GLY A 202 13.06 -1.58 -1.38
N ASN A 203 13.20 -2.27 -0.24
CA ASN A 203 13.38 -1.63 1.05
C ASN A 203 14.87 -1.23 1.26
N SER A 204 15.30 -1.03 2.51
CA SER A 204 16.69 -0.73 2.86
C SER A 204 17.70 -1.70 2.26
N TYR A 205 17.35 -2.97 2.06
CA TYR A 205 18.21 -3.94 1.40
C TYR A 205 18.63 -3.48 0.00
N GLY A 206 17.68 -2.97 -0.79
CA GLY A 206 17.95 -2.43 -2.12
C GLY A 206 18.83 -1.18 -2.07
N ILE A 207 18.66 -0.30 -1.08
CA ILE A 207 19.50 0.90 -0.90
C ILE A 207 20.98 0.51 -0.76
N TYR A 208 21.28 -0.44 0.13
CA TYR A 208 22.66 -0.82 0.43
C TYR A 208 23.25 -1.79 -0.60
N ALA A 209 22.41 -2.60 -1.26
CA ALA A 209 22.84 -3.57 -2.26
C ALA A 209 23.20 -2.94 -3.61
N PHE A 210 22.58 -1.80 -3.97
CA PHE A 210 22.74 -1.17 -5.27
C PHE A 210 23.10 0.32 -5.20
N PRO A 211 24.31 0.67 -4.72
CA PRO A 211 24.82 2.03 -4.80
C PRO A 211 24.95 2.50 -6.26
N ASP A 212 24.50 3.72 -6.55
CA ASP A 212 24.46 4.29 -7.90
C ASP A 212 25.80 4.32 -8.63
N ASN A 213 26.91 4.44 -7.89
CA ASN A 213 28.24 4.58 -8.46
C ASN A 213 28.82 3.27 -9.02
N ILE A 214 28.15 2.13 -8.80
CA ILE A 214 28.62 0.81 -9.23
C ILE A 214 27.60 0.03 -10.09
N ILE A 215 26.38 0.55 -10.25
CA ILE A 215 25.37 0.05 -11.19
C ILE A 215 25.49 0.77 -12.54
N GLN A 216 25.10 0.12 -13.64
CA GLN A 216 25.23 0.65 -15.00
C GLN A 216 23.93 0.49 -15.76
N HIS A 217 23.50 1.53 -16.49
CA HIS A 217 22.20 1.54 -17.17
C HIS A 217 21.03 1.20 -16.23
N SER A 218 21.21 1.46 -14.93
CA SER A 218 20.27 1.10 -13.88
C SER A 218 20.04 2.30 -12.97
N VAL A 219 18.86 2.37 -12.37
CA VAL A 219 18.58 3.33 -11.29
C VAL A 219 17.99 2.61 -10.10
N ASN A 220 18.48 2.95 -8.91
CA ASN A 220 17.96 2.42 -7.65
C ASN A 220 16.98 3.40 -7.01
N ILE A 221 15.70 3.05 -7.03
CA ILE A 221 14.61 3.83 -6.42
C ILE A 221 14.09 3.14 -5.14
N SER A 222 14.93 2.34 -4.48
CA SER A 222 14.61 1.74 -3.18
C SER A 222 14.49 2.80 -2.07
N MET A 223 13.64 2.56 -1.07
CA MET A 223 13.52 3.41 0.13
C MET A 223 13.73 2.56 1.38
N HIS A 224 14.08 3.15 2.52
CA HIS A 224 14.45 2.37 3.70
C HIS A 224 13.42 1.33 4.16
N SER A 225 12.13 1.59 3.97
CA SER A 225 11.05 0.69 4.39
C SER A 225 9.98 0.54 3.32
N LEU A 226 10.35 0.66 2.04
CA LEU A 226 9.39 0.52 0.93
C LEU A 226 8.74 -0.86 0.96
N GLY A 227 7.42 -0.92 1.04
CA GLY A 227 6.67 -2.17 1.01
C GLY A 227 6.15 -2.54 -0.38
N ILE A 228 5.63 -3.75 -0.52
CA ILE A 228 5.12 -4.30 -1.78
C ILE A 228 3.95 -3.47 -2.34
N LYS A 229 3.09 -2.93 -1.47
CA LYS A 229 1.99 -2.03 -1.86
C LYS A 229 2.51 -0.76 -2.56
N GLN A 230 3.58 -0.17 -2.05
CA GLN A 230 4.22 1.00 -2.66
C GLN A 230 4.96 0.63 -3.94
N THR A 231 5.65 -0.51 -3.95
CA THR A 231 6.32 -1.08 -5.13
C THR A 231 5.35 -1.26 -6.29
N GLN A 232 4.15 -1.83 -6.05
CA GLN A 232 3.14 -2.00 -7.09
C GLN A 232 2.80 -0.68 -7.78
N ARG A 233 2.55 0.37 -6.99
CA ARG A 233 2.23 1.69 -7.52
C ARG A 233 3.36 2.29 -8.35
N LEU A 234 4.61 2.11 -7.92
CA LEU A 234 5.77 2.57 -8.68
C LEU A 234 5.92 1.80 -10.00
N VAL A 235 5.77 0.48 -9.98
CA VAL A 235 5.87 -0.36 -11.19
C VAL A 235 4.86 0.09 -12.24
N GLU A 236 3.59 0.19 -11.85
CA GLU A 236 2.53 0.62 -12.75
C GLU A 236 2.83 1.98 -13.40
N HIS A 237 3.26 2.94 -12.58
CA HIS A 237 3.66 4.26 -13.06
C HIS A 237 4.86 4.20 -14.02
N ILE A 238 5.87 3.40 -13.70
CA ILE A 238 7.08 3.26 -14.52
C ILE A 238 6.76 2.63 -15.87
N LEU A 239 5.92 1.59 -15.90
CA LEU A 239 5.50 0.94 -17.14
C LEU A 239 4.82 1.92 -18.09
N ILE A 240 3.97 2.81 -17.55
CA ILE A 240 3.26 3.81 -18.35
C ILE A 240 4.18 4.97 -18.77
N LYS A 241 4.94 5.55 -17.84
CA LYS A 241 5.69 6.80 -18.07
C LYS A 241 7.07 6.59 -18.68
N TYR A 242 7.71 5.45 -18.42
CA TYR A 242 9.08 5.15 -18.82
C TYR A 242 9.15 3.82 -19.58
N PRO A 243 8.51 3.73 -20.77
CA PRO A 243 8.40 2.47 -21.52
C PRO A 243 9.74 1.89 -22.00
N HIS A 244 10.81 2.69 -21.93
CA HIS A 244 12.18 2.30 -22.30
C HIS A 244 12.90 1.45 -21.22
N ILE A 245 12.35 1.35 -20.00
CA ILE A 245 12.83 0.46 -18.94
C ILE A 245 12.41 -0.96 -19.30
N ASP A 246 13.36 -1.89 -19.38
CA ASP A 246 13.14 -3.26 -19.84
C ASP A 246 13.21 -4.28 -18.71
N ASN A 247 13.87 -3.93 -17.59
CA ASN A 247 14.11 -4.85 -16.47
C ASN A 247 13.72 -4.23 -15.13
N PHE A 248 13.12 -5.04 -14.27
CA PHE A 248 12.74 -4.68 -12.91
C PHE A 248 13.43 -5.63 -11.93
N ILE A 249 14.19 -5.07 -10.99
CA ILE A 249 14.83 -5.86 -9.93
C ILE A 249 14.20 -5.46 -8.60
N PHE A 250 13.58 -6.43 -7.94
CA PHE A 250 12.94 -6.25 -6.65
C PHE A 250 13.83 -6.81 -5.55
N CYS A 251 14.40 -5.95 -4.70
CA CYS A 251 15.24 -6.39 -3.58
C CYS A 251 14.39 -6.55 -2.32
N ILE A 252 14.23 -7.79 -1.87
CA ILE A 252 13.32 -8.17 -0.79
C ILE A 252 13.96 -9.18 0.18
N GLY A 253 13.72 -9.01 1.47
CA GLY A 253 14.05 -9.96 2.51
C GLY A 253 12.86 -10.81 2.94
N PHE A 254 13.13 -11.78 3.83
CA PHE A 254 12.15 -12.79 4.25
C PHE A 254 10.87 -12.22 4.90
N PHE A 255 10.95 -11.03 5.51
CA PHE A 255 9.82 -10.43 6.21
C PHE A 255 8.93 -9.55 5.32
N ASP A 256 9.38 -9.19 4.11
CA ASP A 256 8.69 -8.17 3.30
C ASP A 256 7.29 -8.60 2.86
N LEU A 257 7.08 -9.90 2.61
CA LEU A 257 5.74 -10.44 2.35
C LEU A 257 4.79 -10.22 3.53
N TYR A 258 5.29 -10.15 4.76
CA TYR A 258 4.48 -9.96 5.97
C TYR A 258 4.37 -8.48 6.40
N GLY A 259 5.06 -7.58 5.70
CA GLY A 259 5.14 -6.17 6.04
C GLY A 259 3.98 -5.35 5.48
N ASP A 260 3.51 -4.38 6.26
CA ASP A 260 2.67 -3.27 5.76
C ASP A 260 3.16 -1.96 6.38
N LEU A 261 3.81 -1.15 5.54
CA LEU A 261 4.38 0.13 5.97
C LEU A 261 3.31 1.05 6.57
N PHE A 262 2.09 1.06 6.02
CA PHE A 262 1.01 1.96 6.45
C PHE A 262 0.39 1.58 7.80
N LYS A 263 0.76 0.43 8.36
CA LYS A 263 0.39 -0.02 9.71
C LYS A 263 1.50 0.22 10.74
N SER A 264 2.62 0.80 10.34
CA SER A 264 3.75 1.04 11.23
C SER A 264 3.54 2.23 12.17
N LYS A 265 3.87 2.04 13.46
CA LYS A 265 3.92 3.11 14.48
C LYS A 265 5.29 3.79 14.60
N HIS A 266 6.34 3.22 14.01
CA HIS A 266 7.69 3.76 14.12
C HIS A 266 7.82 5.12 13.42
N ALA A 267 8.32 6.13 14.12
CA ALA A 267 8.50 7.49 13.60
C ALA A 267 9.37 7.52 12.32
N PHE A 268 10.38 6.68 12.25
CA PHE A 268 11.21 6.51 11.06
C PHE A 268 10.37 6.12 9.82
N ASN A 269 9.47 5.16 9.98
CA ASN A 269 8.59 4.71 8.90
C ASN A 269 7.56 5.78 8.52
N LYS A 270 7.11 6.63 9.45
CA LYS A 270 6.27 7.79 9.13
C LYS A 270 6.99 8.75 8.18
N ASN A 271 8.28 9.03 8.40
CA ASN A 271 9.07 9.85 7.48
C ASN A 271 9.19 9.22 6.07
N VAL A 272 9.25 7.88 5.98
CA VAL A 272 9.25 7.15 4.69
C VAL A 272 7.89 7.27 4.00
N ILE A 273 6.78 7.16 4.74
CA ILE A 273 5.41 7.35 4.24
C ILE A 273 5.25 8.78 3.71
N ASP A 274 5.73 9.78 4.44
CA ASP A 274 5.72 11.18 4.03
C ASP A 274 6.51 11.40 2.74
N ALA A 275 7.73 10.87 2.67
CA ALA A 275 8.54 10.99 1.46
C ALA A 275 7.88 10.34 0.25
N PHE A 276 7.26 9.17 0.43
CA PHE A 276 6.54 8.48 -0.62
C PHE A 276 5.31 9.27 -1.08
N SER A 277 4.45 9.72 -0.16
CA SER A 277 3.22 10.45 -0.48
C SER A 277 3.48 11.78 -1.18
N GLN A 278 4.52 12.51 -0.77
CA GLN A 278 4.95 13.77 -1.39
C GLN A 278 5.43 13.56 -2.84
N ILE A 279 6.17 12.48 -3.10
CA ILE A 279 6.61 12.12 -4.46
C ILE A 279 5.43 11.75 -5.35
N LEU A 280 4.45 11.01 -4.81
CA LEU A 280 3.25 10.69 -5.57
C LEU A 280 2.45 11.94 -5.93
N SER A 281 2.28 12.85 -4.96
CA SER A 281 1.56 14.11 -5.13
C SER A 281 2.23 14.99 -6.18
N HIS A 282 3.53 15.25 -6.05
CA HIS A 282 4.26 16.19 -6.90
C HIS A 282 4.47 15.70 -8.32
N TYR A 283 4.80 14.43 -8.51
CA TYR A 283 5.01 13.86 -9.85
C TYR A 283 3.73 13.26 -10.46
N HIS A 284 2.57 13.52 -9.84
CA HIS A 284 1.25 13.06 -10.25
C HIS A 284 1.20 11.55 -10.53
N ILE A 285 1.77 10.77 -9.62
CA ILE A 285 1.79 9.31 -9.71
C ILE A 285 0.45 8.79 -9.21
N ALA A 286 -0.48 8.59 -10.15
CA ALA A 286 -1.84 8.16 -9.86
C ALA A 286 -1.89 6.77 -9.19
N SER A 287 -2.97 6.53 -8.44
CA SER A 287 -3.34 5.17 -8.03
C SER A 287 -3.85 4.43 -9.26
N ILE A 288 -3.41 3.18 -9.43
CA ILE A 288 -3.97 2.31 -10.46
C ILE A 288 -4.93 1.35 -9.76
N THR A 289 -6.21 1.50 -10.06
CA THR A 289 -7.27 0.65 -9.52
C THR A 289 -7.49 -0.54 -10.46
N HIS A 290 -6.94 -1.71 -10.08
CA HIS A 290 -7.12 -2.96 -10.84
C HIS A 290 -8.43 -3.69 -10.53
N SER A 291 -9.27 -3.14 -9.64
CA SER A 291 -10.62 -3.67 -9.41
C SER A 291 -11.61 -2.54 -9.19
N ASN A 292 -12.74 -2.59 -9.91
CA ASN A 292 -13.73 -1.52 -9.95
C ASN A 292 -14.50 -1.28 -8.64
N ASN A 293 -14.25 -2.01 -7.55
CA ASN A 293 -14.97 -1.82 -6.29
C ASN A 293 -14.17 -2.35 -5.08
N ASN A 294 -13.13 -1.61 -4.70
CA ASN A 294 -12.51 -1.71 -3.37
C ASN A 294 -13.21 -0.70 -2.45
N ILE A 295 -13.56 -1.10 -1.21
CA ILE A 295 -14.13 -0.22 -0.18
C ILE A 295 -13.30 1.08 -0.05
N LEU A 296 -11.96 0.96 -0.10
CA LEU A 296 -11.07 2.12 -0.10
C LEU A 296 -11.31 3.03 -1.30
N ASP A 297 -11.39 2.47 -2.52
CA ASP A 297 -11.59 3.25 -3.74
C ASP A 297 -12.94 3.99 -3.71
N THR A 298 -14.00 3.27 -3.37
CA THR A 298 -15.36 3.82 -3.25
C THR A 298 -15.42 4.95 -2.23
N PHE A 299 -15.05 4.68 -0.97
CA PHE A 299 -15.21 5.68 0.08
C PHE A 299 -14.18 6.80 0.00
N SER A 300 -12.95 6.53 -0.42
CA SER A 300 -11.97 7.60 -0.56
C SER A 300 -12.35 8.58 -1.67
N ARG A 301 -12.91 8.13 -2.80
CA ARG A 301 -13.45 9.02 -3.84
C ARG A 301 -14.67 9.80 -3.39
N LEU A 302 -15.53 9.19 -2.56
CA LEU A 302 -16.73 9.86 -2.05
C LEU A 302 -16.39 10.98 -1.06
N ILE A 303 -15.49 10.71 -0.12
CA ILE A 303 -15.22 11.64 0.98
C ILE A 303 -14.14 12.66 0.64
N ILE A 304 -13.31 12.45 -0.38
CA ILE A 304 -12.28 13.41 -0.79
C ILE A 304 -12.86 14.34 -1.86
N GLU A 305 -12.65 15.65 -1.69
CA GLU A 305 -13.05 16.66 -2.67
C GLU A 305 -12.23 16.54 -3.96
N SER A 306 -12.93 16.48 -5.11
CA SER A 306 -12.29 16.43 -6.42
C SER A 306 -11.71 17.79 -6.81
N GLY A 307 -10.45 17.82 -7.28
CA GLY A 307 -9.87 19.05 -7.83
C GLY A 307 -9.29 20.01 -6.80
N VAL A 308 -8.57 19.51 -5.79
CA VAL A 308 -7.86 20.36 -4.84
C VAL A 308 -6.72 21.10 -5.57
N ASP A 309 -7.02 22.30 -6.06
CA ASP A 309 -6.14 23.23 -6.79
C ASP A 309 -4.95 23.77 -5.95
N SER A 310 -4.78 23.28 -4.71
CA SER A 310 -3.75 23.76 -3.79
C SER A 310 -3.02 22.60 -3.09
N LEU A 311 -2.57 21.60 -3.86
CA LEU A 311 -1.53 20.71 -3.35
C LEU A 311 -0.28 21.54 -3.07
N PRO A 312 0.45 21.31 -1.96
CA PRO A 312 1.72 21.97 -1.73
C PRO A 312 2.65 21.71 -2.92
N GLU A 313 3.04 22.77 -3.63
CA GLU A 313 4.09 22.64 -4.64
C GLU A 313 5.41 22.43 -3.92
N PHE A 314 5.89 21.19 -3.93
CA PHE A 314 7.18 20.81 -3.38
C PHE A 314 8.31 21.18 -4.36
N GLN A 315 8.39 22.45 -4.75
CA GLN A 315 9.31 22.96 -5.79
C GLN A 315 10.77 22.61 -5.54
N ASP A 316 11.17 22.50 -4.27
CA ASP A 316 12.52 22.05 -3.87
C ASP A 316 12.88 20.66 -4.39
N MET A 317 11.89 19.80 -4.68
CA MET A 317 12.14 18.50 -5.32
C MET A 317 12.61 18.64 -6.76
N ASP A 318 12.27 19.72 -7.46
CA ASP A 318 12.74 19.99 -8.82
C ASP A 318 14.05 20.78 -8.86
N ASN A 319 14.53 21.27 -7.71
CA ASN A 319 15.83 21.93 -7.58
C ASN A 319 17.00 20.95 -7.72
N ILE A 320 17.65 20.95 -8.89
CA ILE A 320 18.78 20.06 -9.24
C ILE A 320 19.93 20.21 -8.24
N SER A 321 20.31 21.44 -7.89
CA SER A 321 21.43 21.71 -6.98
C SER A 321 21.14 21.19 -5.57
N LEU A 322 19.92 21.36 -5.09
CA LEU A 322 19.49 20.83 -3.80
C LEU A 322 19.50 19.30 -3.80
N ARG A 323 18.92 18.66 -4.82
CA ARG A 323 18.96 17.20 -5.00
C ARG A 323 20.38 16.65 -4.99
N GLN A 324 21.28 17.27 -5.75
CA GLN A 324 22.68 16.84 -5.80
C GLN A 324 23.40 17.01 -4.47
N ARG A 325 23.14 18.12 -3.75
CA ARG A 325 23.73 18.35 -2.43
C ARG A 325 23.28 17.28 -1.43
N ILE A 326 21.97 17.07 -1.29
CA ILE A 326 21.41 16.06 -0.37
C ILE A 326 21.91 14.66 -0.73
N TYR A 327 21.98 14.32 -2.02
CA TYR A 327 22.57 13.06 -2.48
C TYR A 327 24.04 12.92 -2.03
N ASN A 328 24.87 13.94 -2.26
CA ASN A 328 26.27 13.92 -1.86
C ASN A 328 26.46 13.81 -0.34
N GLU A 329 25.62 14.47 0.45
CA GLU A 329 25.61 14.39 1.93
C GLU A 329 25.29 12.97 2.42
N ASN A 330 24.49 12.21 1.66
CA ASN A 330 24.11 10.84 1.99
C ASN A 330 24.99 9.78 1.32
N LEU A 331 25.93 10.15 0.46
CA LEU A 331 26.75 9.21 -0.30
C LEU A 331 27.57 8.26 0.60
N GLN A 332 28.05 8.77 1.74
CA GLN A 332 28.78 7.98 2.74
C GLN A 332 27.94 6.82 3.29
N LEU A 333 26.60 6.94 3.32
CA LEU A 333 25.72 5.89 3.82
C LEU A 333 25.83 4.60 3.00
N VAL A 334 25.98 4.74 1.67
CA VAL A 334 26.00 3.64 0.70
C VAL A 334 27.38 3.30 0.18
N THR A 335 28.38 4.16 0.41
CA THR A 335 29.78 3.94 -0.02
C THR A 335 30.72 3.52 1.11
N SER A 336 30.23 3.46 2.36
CA SER A 336 31.02 2.99 3.49
C SER A 336 31.35 1.50 3.37
N THR A 337 32.62 1.16 3.58
CA THR A 337 33.12 -0.23 3.69
C THR A 337 33.24 -0.68 5.15
N ILE A 338 32.74 0.10 6.10
CA ILE A 338 32.83 -0.22 7.52
C ILE A 338 31.97 -1.44 7.83
N SER A 339 32.54 -2.37 8.58
CA SER A 339 31.85 -3.51 9.19
C SER A 339 32.00 -3.44 10.71
N LEU A 340 31.02 -3.99 11.43
CA LEU A 340 31.16 -4.21 12.87
C LEU A 340 32.13 -5.37 13.17
N GLU A 341 32.64 -5.41 14.40
CA GLU A 341 33.34 -6.58 14.92
C GLU A 341 32.44 -7.83 14.85
N THR A 342 33.02 -8.99 14.54
CA THR A 342 32.24 -10.20 14.19
C THR A 342 31.28 -10.62 15.30
N GLU A 343 31.72 -10.57 16.56
CA GLU A 343 30.87 -10.90 17.72
C GLU A 343 29.69 -9.92 17.85
N GLN A 344 29.96 -8.62 17.74
CA GLN A 344 28.93 -7.58 17.80
C GLN A 344 27.94 -7.70 16.63
N GLN A 345 28.44 -7.96 15.42
CA GLN A 345 27.60 -8.20 14.25
C GLN A 345 26.69 -9.41 14.46
N GLY A 346 27.21 -10.52 15.01
CA GLY A 346 26.41 -11.71 15.32
C GLY A 346 25.24 -11.41 16.26
N LEU A 347 25.51 -10.69 17.36
CA LEU A 347 24.47 -10.29 18.32
C LEU A 347 23.38 -9.42 17.69
N ILE A 348 23.76 -8.42 16.89
CA ILE A 348 22.80 -7.54 16.21
C ILE A 348 22.01 -8.31 15.14
N SER A 349 22.66 -9.23 14.42
CA SER A 349 22.02 -10.10 13.42
C SER A 349 20.93 -10.97 14.06
N GLU A 350 21.24 -11.62 15.19
CA GLU A 350 20.27 -12.41 15.95
C GLU A 350 19.09 -11.54 16.39
N GLN A 351 19.36 -10.38 17.01
CA GLN A 351 18.30 -9.46 17.46
C GLN A 351 17.40 -9.00 16.32
N ARG A 352 17.99 -8.64 15.16
CA ARG A 352 17.24 -8.25 13.96
C ARG A 352 16.37 -9.40 13.45
N ALA A 353 16.91 -10.61 13.38
CA ALA A 353 16.18 -11.79 12.95
C ALA A 353 14.98 -12.10 13.87
N LEU A 354 15.16 -12.00 15.19
CA LEU A 354 14.09 -12.20 16.16
C LEU A 354 13.00 -11.11 16.06
N VAL A 355 13.37 -9.85 15.81
CA VAL A 355 12.42 -8.76 15.58
C VAL A 355 11.62 -9.00 14.30
N HIS A 356 12.29 -9.32 13.19
CA HIS A 356 11.63 -9.58 11.90
C HIS A 356 10.73 -10.81 11.98
N SER A 357 11.14 -11.86 12.70
CA SER A 357 10.35 -13.09 12.89
C SER A 357 8.98 -12.86 13.51
N LYS A 358 8.78 -11.78 14.28
CA LYS A 358 7.46 -11.44 14.85
C LYS A 358 6.40 -11.18 13.79
N ALA A 359 6.80 -10.73 12.59
CA ALA A 359 5.87 -10.44 11.52
C ALA A 359 5.21 -11.69 10.93
N VAL A 360 5.64 -12.91 11.30
CA VAL A 360 5.03 -14.17 10.83
C VAL A 360 3.55 -14.25 11.21
N ASN A 361 3.15 -13.51 12.24
CA ASN A 361 1.76 -13.43 12.68
C ASN A 361 0.89 -12.51 11.79
N HIS A 362 1.46 -11.77 10.84
CA HIS A 362 0.74 -10.84 9.96
C HIS A 362 0.21 -11.53 8.70
N GLN A 363 -0.62 -12.56 8.88
CA GLN A 363 -1.10 -13.41 7.78
C GLN A 363 -1.97 -12.63 6.75
N VAL A 364 -2.74 -11.64 7.19
CA VAL A 364 -3.51 -10.77 6.28
C VAL A 364 -2.57 -10.02 5.31
N SER A 365 -1.48 -9.44 5.82
CA SER A 365 -0.48 -8.77 4.97
C SER A 365 0.22 -9.76 4.04
N LEU A 366 0.50 -10.98 4.51
CA LEU A 366 1.07 -12.05 3.69
C LEU A 366 0.19 -12.35 2.47
N ASP A 367 -1.10 -12.56 2.69
CA ASP A 367 -2.03 -12.92 1.61
C ASP A 367 -2.20 -11.77 0.61
N GLU A 368 -2.37 -10.54 1.10
CA GLU A 368 -2.44 -9.34 0.25
C GLU A 368 -1.16 -9.16 -0.57
N ASN A 369 0.02 -9.29 0.04
CA ASN A 369 1.29 -9.06 -0.63
C ASN A 369 1.64 -10.17 -1.63
N LYS A 370 1.20 -11.41 -1.39
CA LYS A 370 1.30 -12.49 -2.40
C LYS A 370 0.47 -12.17 -3.64
N ILE A 371 -0.74 -11.64 -3.47
CA ILE A 371 -1.56 -11.24 -4.63
C ILE A 371 -0.86 -10.11 -5.39
N ARG A 372 -0.48 -9.04 -4.69
CA ARG A 372 0.20 -7.88 -5.31
C ARG A 372 1.50 -8.25 -6.02
N THR A 373 2.30 -9.14 -5.44
CA THR A 373 3.56 -9.59 -6.03
C THR A 373 3.35 -10.36 -7.33
N SER A 374 2.29 -11.18 -7.40
CA SER A 374 1.88 -11.85 -8.64
C SER A 374 1.38 -10.85 -9.68
N GLU A 375 0.52 -9.90 -9.27
CA GLU A 375 0.01 -8.83 -10.15
C GLU A 375 1.15 -7.96 -10.73
N ILE A 376 2.14 -7.59 -9.91
CA ILE A 376 3.34 -6.85 -10.36
C ILE A 376 4.04 -7.62 -11.48
N SER A 377 4.33 -8.91 -11.25
CA SER A 377 5.09 -9.74 -12.19
C SER A 377 4.31 -9.98 -13.48
N GLU A 378 3.00 -10.23 -13.37
CA GLU A 378 2.10 -10.38 -14.51
C GLU A 378 2.00 -9.10 -15.33
N ARG A 379 1.85 -7.93 -14.69
CA ARG A 379 1.80 -6.64 -15.37
C ARG A 379 3.08 -6.35 -16.17
N ILE A 380 4.25 -6.56 -15.56
CA ILE A 380 5.56 -6.38 -16.22
C ILE A 380 5.67 -7.30 -17.42
N LYS A 381 5.29 -8.57 -17.26
CA LYS A 381 5.29 -9.56 -18.34
C LYS A 381 4.37 -9.17 -19.50
N LEU A 382 3.16 -8.67 -19.21
CA LEU A 382 2.21 -8.23 -20.24
C LEU A 382 2.76 -7.10 -21.12
N GLU A 383 3.71 -6.31 -20.60
CA GLU A 383 4.44 -5.27 -21.35
C GLU A 383 5.70 -5.80 -22.05
N GLY A 384 5.94 -7.12 -22.05
CA GLY A 384 7.09 -7.77 -22.68
C GLY A 384 8.42 -7.49 -21.98
N LYS A 385 8.39 -7.33 -20.65
CA LYS A 385 9.55 -6.96 -19.82
C LYS A 385 9.87 -8.04 -18.79
N THR A 386 11.05 -7.95 -18.20
CA THR A 386 11.56 -8.98 -17.28
C THR A 386 11.57 -8.49 -15.82
N SER A 387 11.23 -9.38 -14.89
CA SER A 387 11.28 -9.12 -13.45
C SER A 387 12.20 -10.11 -12.73
N TYR A 388 12.99 -9.60 -11.79
CA TYR A 388 13.90 -10.36 -10.94
C TYR A 388 13.58 -10.09 -9.48
N TRP A 389 13.06 -11.09 -8.77
CA TRP A 389 12.88 -11.06 -7.33
C TRP A 389 14.19 -11.53 -6.68
N LEU A 390 14.96 -10.59 -6.13
CA LEU A 390 16.24 -10.83 -5.50
C LEU A 390 16.10 -10.81 -3.99
N THR A 391 16.48 -11.92 -3.35
CA THR A 391 16.80 -11.94 -1.93
C THR A 391 18.29 -11.77 -1.74
N PRO A 392 18.75 -10.65 -1.15
CA PRO A 392 20.16 -10.39 -0.97
C PRO A 392 20.77 -11.37 0.04
N PRO A 393 22.11 -11.49 0.08
CA PRO A 393 22.80 -12.19 1.15
C PRO A 393 22.55 -11.55 2.51
N PHE A 394 22.53 -12.38 3.55
CA PHE A 394 22.44 -11.97 4.94
C PHE A 394 23.58 -12.60 5.76
N PRO A 395 23.95 -12.04 6.93
CA PRO A 395 24.84 -12.71 7.86
C PRO A 395 24.29 -14.08 8.28
N ASP A 396 25.16 -15.07 8.49
CA ASP A 396 24.77 -16.43 8.89
C ASP A 396 23.93 -16.43 10.17
N GLU A 397 24.25 -15.57 11.14
CA GLU A 397 23.50 -15.50 12.40
C GLU A 397 22.09 -14.90 12.19
N TYR A 398 21.87 -14.08 11.15
CA TYR A 398 20.55 -13.61 10.80
C TYR A 398 19.69 -14.74 10.22
N THR A 399 20.21 -15.47 9.23
CA THR A 399 19.49 -16.55 8.54
C THR A 399 19.22 -17.74 9.44
N LYS A 400 20.11 -18.01 10.41
CA LYS A 400 19.94 -19.05 11.42
C LYS A 400 18.79 -18.77 12.39
N ASN A 401 18.60 -17.51 12.78
CA ASN A 401 17.64 -17.13 13.83
C ASN A 401 16.30 -16.62 13.31
N ILE A 402 16.16 -16.36 12.01
CA ILE A 402 14.85 -16.05 11.44
C ILE A 402 13.96 -17.28 11.42
N VAL A 403 12.68 -17.11 11.77
CA VAL A 403 11.72 -18.22 11.87
C VAL A 403 11.64 -18.99 10.54
N SER A 404 11.73 -20.31 10.63
CA SER A 404 11.81 -21.21 9.46
C SER A 404 10.59 -21.07 8.54
N GLU A 405 9.42 -20.84 9.09
CA GLU A 405 8.17 -20.64 8.35
C GLU A 405 8.27 -19.48 7.36
N MET A 406 8.88 -18.35 7.75
CA MET A 406 9.08 -17.22 6.85
C MET A 406 9.98 -17.58 5.68
N LYS A 407 11.13 -18.22 5.95
CA LYS A 407 12.07 -18.65 4.90
C LYS A 407 11.40 -19.61 3.92
N GLN A 408 10.67 -20.59 4.46
CA GLN A 408 9.97 -21.59 3.65
C GLN A 408 8.88 -20.93 2.80
N THR A 409 8.03 -20.10 3.41
CA THR A 409 6.95 -19.39 2.71
C THR A 409 7.50 -18.51 1.60
N HIS A 410 8.54 -17.73 1.89
CA HIS A 410 9.22 -16.87 0.93
C HIS A 410 9.75 -17.66 -0.26
N ARG A 411 10.58 -18.68 -0.01
CA ARG A 411 11.18 -19.51 -1.07
C ARG A 411 10.15 -20.25 -1.88
N VAL A 412 9.16 -20.87 -1.25
CA VAL A 412 8.10 -21.61 -1.94
C VAL A 412 7.30 -20.68 -2.84
N TYR A 413 6.92 -19.51 -2.31
CA TYR A 413 6.13 -18.54 -3.07
C TYR A 413 6.90 -17.98 -4.27
N PHE A 414 8.12 -17.48 -4.07
CA PHE A 414 8.88 -16.88 -5.18
C PHE A 414 9.31 -17.91 -6.23
N ASN A 415 9.68 -19.14 -5.83
CA ASN A 415 9.91 -20.21 -6.81
C ASN A 415 8.65 -20.56 -7.61
N ARG A 416 7.46 -20.47 -7.00
CA ARG A 416 6.19 -20.79 -7.68
C ARG A 416 5.82 -19.80 -8.78
N ILE A 417 6.15 -18.51 -8.62
CA ILE A 417 5.80 -17.48 -9.61
C ILE A 417 6.83 -17.38 -10.75
N CYS A 418 7.98 -18.04 -10.62
CA CYS A 418 9.02 -18.06 -11.64
C CYS A 418 8.53 -18.62 -12.98
N ASN A 419 8.99 -18.00 -14.06
CA ASN A 419 8.81 -18.46 -15.44
C ASN A 419 9.92 -17.85 -16.33
N GLU A 420 9.72 -17.79 -17.65
CA GLU A 420 10.70 -17.24 -18.60
C GLU A 420 10.99 -15.75 -18.39
N ASP A 421 10.01 -14.96 -17.92
CA ASP A 421 10.13 -13.50 -17.74
C ASP A 421 10.19 -13.07 -16.26
N VAL A 422 10.01 -14.03 -15.35
CA VAL A 422 9.96 -13.81 -13.90
C VAL A 422 10.97 -14.73 -13.25
N HIS A 423 11.99 -14.15 -12.64
CA HIS A 423 13.09 -14.91 -12.04
C HIS A 423 13.16 -14.66 -10.54
N PHE A 424 13.47 -15.71 -9.78
CA PHE A 424 13.79 -15.62 -8.37
C PHE A 424 15.27 -15.94 -8.17
N ILE A 425 15.97 -15.03 -7.50
CA ILE A 425 17.39 -15.14 -7.17
C ILE A 425 17.50 -15.11 -5.65
N ASP A 426 17.74 -16.26 -5.04
CA ASP A 426 17.95 -16.37 -3.59
C ASP A 426 19.45 -16.44 -3.28
N LEU A 427 20.01 -15.34 -2.77
CA LEU A 427 21.39 -15.28 -2.28
C LEU A 427 21.47 -15.23 -0.75
N SER A 428 20.35 -15.43 -0.06
CA SER A 428 20.22 -15.25 1.39
C SER A 428 21.26 -16.00 2.22
N GLU A 429 21.67 -17.18 1.75
CA GLU A 429 22.62 -18.09 2.39
C GLU A 429 23.86 -18.34 1.49
N GLU A 430 24.19 -17.38 0.61
CA GLU A 430 25.32 -17.46 -0.31
C GLU A 430 26.67 -17.39 0.42
N LYS A 431 27.36 -18.54 0.47
CA LYS A 431 28.55 -18.78 1.30
C LYS A 431 29.77 -17.94 0.96
N SER A 432 29.79 -17.32 -0.22
CA SER A 432 30.89 -16.44 -0.57
C SER A 432 30.93 -15.20 0.31
N PHE A 433 29.79 -14.70 0.82
CA PHE A 433 29.73 -13.51 1.69
C PHE A 433 30.31 -13.77 3.09
N ARG A 434 31.08 -12.80 3.60
CA ARG A 434 31.78 -12.85 4.89
C ARG A 434 31.31 -11.72 5.79
N PRO A 435 31.53 -11.78 7.12
CA PRO A 435 31.14 -10.70 8.03
C PRO A 435 31.59 -9.30 7.60
N GLN A 436 32.74 -9.19 6.94
CA GLN A 436 33.28 -7.92 6.43
C GLN A 436 32.53 -7.36 5.22
N ASP A 437 31.64 -8.13 4.59
CA ASP A 437 30.77 -7.68 3.49
C ASP A 437 29.49 -6.99 4.03
N PHE A 438 29.26 -7.01 5.34
CA PHE A 438 28.08 -6.46 5.99
C PHE A 438 28.42 -5.26 6.87
N ARG A 439 27.56 -4.24 6.85
CA ARG A 439 27.72 -3.05 7.69
C ARG A 439 27.16 -3.25 9.09
N ASP A 440 26.07 -4.02 9.20
CA ASP A 440 25.31 -4.26 10.42
C ASP A 440 24.74 -5.70 10.41
N GLY A 441 23.63 -5.94 11.11
CA GLY A 441 23.08 -7.28 11.29
C GLY A 441 22.30 -7.86 10.10
N ASP A 442 22.02 -7.07 9.06
CA ASP A 442 21.27 -7.55 7.90
C ASP A 442 21.46 -6.75 6.61
N HIS A 443 22.32 -5.73 6.58
CA HIS A 443 22.62 -4.96 5.38
C HIS A 443 24.08 -5.13 4.93
N LEU A 444 24.26 -5.15 3.61
CA LEU A 444 25.58 -5.07 2.99
C LEU A 444 26.24 -3.72 3.28
N ASN A 445 27.57 -3.73 3.34
CA ASN A 445 28.36 -2.51 3.14
C ASN A 445 28.77 -2.38 1.66
N PHE A 446 29.54 -1.36 1.31
CA PHE A 446 29.94 -1.11 -0.08
C PHE A 446 30.78 -2.25 -0.69
N THR A 447 31.63 -2.91 0.11
CA THR A 447 32.41 -4.09 -0.34
C THR A 447 31.47 -5.23 -0.71
N GLY A 448 30.50 -5.52 0.16
CA GLY A 448 29.46 -6.52 -0.09
C GLY A 448 28.59 -6.18 -1.29
N ALA A 449 28.22 -4.92 -1.47
CA ALA A 449 27.45 -4.45 -2.63
C ALA A 449 28.21 -4.67 -3.95
N CYS A 450 29.51 -4.34 -4.00
CA CYS A 450 30.36 -4.59 -5.16
C CYS A 450 30.40 -6.09 -5.52
N LYS A 451 30.51 -6.95 -4.50
CA LYS A 451 30.53 -8.40 -4.67
C LYS A 451 29.19 -8.94 -5.19
N LEU A 452 28.08 -8.47 -4.64
CA LEU A 452 26.73 -8.80 -5.11
C LEU A 452 26.56 -8.41 -6.58
N ILE A 453 26.89 -7.18 -6.95
CA ILE A 453 26.75 -6.70 -8.34
C ILE A 453 27.61 -7.51 -9.30
N ASN A 454 28.85 -7.87 -8.91
CA ASN A 454 29.68 -8.73 -9.73
C ASN A 454 29.07 -10.13 -9.90
N LEU A 455 28.49 -10.70 -8.84
CA LEU A 455 27.79 -11.99 -8.91
C LEU A 455 26.60 -11.91 -9.86
N LEU A 456 25.78 -10.85 -9.77
CA LEU A 456 24.63 -10.62 -10.65
C LEU A 456 25.06 -10.48 -12.13
N ARG A 457 26.10 -9.67 -12.42
CA ARG A 457 26.64 -9.52 -13.78
C ARG A 457 27.17 -10.83 -14.36
N ASN A 458 27.86 -11.63 -13.55
CA ASN A 458 28.35 -12.95 -13.96
C ASN A 458 27.22 -13.94 -14.29
N ASN A 459 26.02 -13.70 -13.76
CA ASN A 459 24.81 -14.47 -14.07
C ASN A 459 23.92 -13.77 -15.12
N ASN A 460 24.46 -12.80 -15.87
CA ASN A 460 23.77 -12.03 -16.91
C ASN A 460 22.53 -11.26 -16.42
N ILE A 461 22.49 -10.89 -15.14
CA ILE A 461 21.43 -10.03 -14.60
C ILE A 461 21.80 -8.56 -14.90
N PRO A 462 20.89 -7.77 -15.48
CA PRO A 462 21.22 -6.42 -15.97
C PRO A 462 21.24 -5.40 -14.83
N VAL A 463 22.43 -5.18 -14.24
CA VAL A 463 22.66 -4.27 -13.09
C VAL A 463 23.73 -3.21 -13.31
#